data_AF-A0A7N5JWP5-F1
#
_entry.id   AF-A0A7N5JWP5-F1
#
_cell.length_a   1.000
_cell.length_b   1.000
_cell.length_c   1.000
_cell.angle_alpha   90.00
_cell.angle_beta   90.00
_cell.angle_gamma   90.00
#
_symmetry.space_group_name_H-M   'P 1'
#
loop_
_entity.id
_entity.type
_entity.pdbx_description
1 polymer ?
#
loop_
_entity_poly.entity_id
_entity_poly.type
_entity_poly.pdbx_seq_one_letter_code
_entity_poly.pdbx_strand_id
1 'polypeptide(L)'
;MAAPSAGSRPALQRRVLMAAERGRRVLGVCGMHPDHQEALKKNRVVLAKQLLLSELLEHLLEKDIITLEMREHIQAKVGNFSQNVELLNLLPKRGPQAFDAFCEALHS
;
A
#
# COMPACT_ATOMS: atom_id res chain seq x y z
N MET A 1 -59.80 -24.51 -40.72
CA MET A 1 -60.52 -23.44 -40.00
C MET A 1 -59.48 -22.54 -39.35
N ALA A 2 -59.67 -21.22 -39.51
CA ALA A 2 -58.74 -20.14 -39.18
C ALA A 2 -58.69 -19.78 -37.67
N ALA A 3 -57.67 -18.99 -37.30
CA ALA A 3 -57.51 -18.30 -36.01
C ALA A 3 -58.68 -17.35 -35.67
N PRO A 4 -58.78 -16.85 -34.43
CA PRO A 4 -58.25 -15.50 -34.22
C PRO A 4 -57.69 -15.18 -32.82
N SER A 5 -56.94 -14.08 -32.81
CA SER A 5 -56.32 -13.36 -31.71
C SER A 5 -57.32 -12.56 -30.86
N ALA A 6 -57.12 -12.50 -29.55
CA ALA A 6 -57.44 -11.38 -28.63
C ALA A 6 -56.79 -11.74 -27.29
N GLY A 7 -55.84 -10.99 -26.73
CA GLY A 7 -55.95 -9.60 -26.34
C GLY A 7 -56.09 -9.57 -24.81
N SER A 8 -55.07 -9.10 -24.08
CA SER A 8 -55.18 -8.48 -22.75
C SER A 8 -53.78 -8.16 -22.18
N ARG A 9 -53.43 -6.86 -22.16
CA ARG A 9 -52.54 -6.29 -21.14
C ARG A 9 -53.39 -6.10 -19.87
N PRO A 10 -52.85 -6.26 -18.65
CA PRO A 10 -52.34 -5.04 -18.00
C PRO A 10 -51.17 -5.22 -17.00
N ALA A 11 -50.53 -4.08 -16.77
CA ALA A 11 -50.06 -3.56 -15.48
C ALA A 11 -48.99 -4.30 -14.65
N LEU A 12 -47.86 -3.60 -14.53
CA LEU A 12 -47.15 -3.34 -13.27
C LEU A 12 -46.72 -4.56 -12.45
N GLN A 13 -45.45 -4.95 -12.60
CA GLN A 13 -44.60 -5.07 -11.42
C GLN A 13 -43.13 -4.75 -11.75
N ARG A 14 -42.92 -3.43 -11.79
CA ARG A 14 -41.77 -2.71 -11.26
C ARG A 14 -41.06 -3.48 -10.13
N ARG A 15 -40.03 -4.26 -10.46
CA ARG A 15 -38.96 -4.63 -9.53
C ARG A 15 -37.62 -4.32 -10.17
N VAL A 16 -37.36 -3.01 -10.22
CA VAL A 16 -36.00 -2.46 -10.18
C VAL A 16 -35.40 -2.92 -8.85
N LEU A 17 -34.74 -4.08 -8.86
CA LEU A 17 -33.85 -4.46 -7.77
C LEU A 17 -32.47 -3.86 -8.09
N MET A 18 -32.39 -2.54 -7.94
CA MET A 18 -31.12 -1.84 -7.80
C MET A 18 -30.62 -2.08 -6.38
N ALA A 19 -29.95 -3.20 -6.16
CA ALA A 19 -29.06 -3.34 -5.00
C ALA A 19 -27.74 -2.66 -5.37
N ALA A 20 -27.68 -1.38 -5.02
CA ALA A 20 -26.54 -0.51 -5.11
C ALA A 20 -25.18 -1.25 -5.09
N GLU A 21 -24.51 -1.27 -6.24
CA GLU A 21 -23.07 -1.08 -6.30
C GLU A 21 -22.78 0.27 -5.63
N ARG A 22 -22.78 0.25 -4.30
CA ARG A 22 -22.27 1.33 -3.48
C ARG A 22 -20.82 1.44 -3.89
N GLY A 23 -20.54 2.44 -4.72
CA GLY A 23 -19.21 2.93 -4.98
C GLY A 23 -18.47 3.05 -3.66
N ARG A 24 -17.66 2.06 -3.37
CA ARG A 24 -16.46 2.26 -2.59
C ARG A 24 -15.39 2.06 -3.63
N ARG A 25 -15.03 3.18 -4.29
CA ARG A 25 -13.67 3.32 -4.80
C ARG A 25 -12.82 2.95 -3.60
N VAL A 26 -12.30 1.72 -3.57
CA VAL A 26 -11.11 1.46 -2.79
C VAL A 26 -10.14 2.42 -3.47
N LEU A 27 -9.94 3.59 -2.86
CA LEU A 27 -8.75 4.37 -3.10
C LEU A 27 -7.66 3.35 -2.79
N GLY A 28 -7.15 2.71 -3.85
CA GLY A 28 -6.13 1.68 -3.76
C GLY A 28 -5.12 2.27 -2.82
N VAL A 29 -4.97 1.63 -1.66
CA VAL A 29 -4.10 2.16 -0.62
C VAL A 29 -2.73 2.15 -1.27
N CYS A 30 -2.26 3.30 -1.76
CA CYS A 30 -1.00 3.44 -2.51
C CYS A 30 0.22 3.22 -1.59
N GLY A 31 0.00 2.62 -0.42
CA GLY A 31 0.95 2.47 0.66
C GLY A 31 1.09 1.01 1.08
N MET A 32 2.02 0.80 1.99
CA MET A 32 2.31 -0.50 2.59
C MET A 32 1.09 -1.10 3.31
N HIS A 33 0.96 -2.43 3.35
CA HIS A 33 -0.12 -3.11 4.07
C HIS A 33 -0.16 -2.69 5.55
N PRO A 34 -1.35 -2.47 6.17
CA PRO A 34 -1.45 -2.01 7.54
C PRO A 34 -0.72 -2.91 8.55
N ASP A 35 -0.74 -4.23 8.37
CA ASP A 35 -0.03 -5.16 9.26
C ASP A 35 1.49 -4.96 9.22
N HIS A 36 2.05 -4.71 8.03
CA HIS A 36 3.47 -4.39 7.86
C HIS A 36 3.82 -3.05 8.50
N GLN A 37 2.95 -2.04 8.37
CA GLN A 37 3.15 -0.76 9.04
C GLN A 37 3.15 -0.91 10.56
N GLU A 38 2.24 -1.70 11.12
CA GLU A 38 2.17 -1.98 12.55
C GLU A 38 3.41 -2.76 13.03
N ALA A 39 3.92 -3.71 12.23
CA ALA A 39 5.17 -4.39 12.52
C ALA A 39 6.37 -3.42 12.57
N LEU A 40 6.48 -2.50 11.60
CA LEU A 40 7.52 -1.46 11.59
C LEU A 40 7.39 -0.53 12.80
N LYS A 41 6.17 -0.12 13.18
CA LYS A 41 5.93 0.75 14.35
C LYS A 41 6.31 0.07 15.65
N LYS A 42 5.86 -1.17 15.87
CA LYS A 42 6.14 -1.94 17.09
C LYS A 42 7.64 -2.17 17.28
N ASN A 43 8.35 -2.48 16.20
CA ASN A 43 9.78 -2.76 16.23
C ASN A 43 10.66 -1.52 16.00
N ARG A 44 10.07 -0.34 15.80
CA ARG A 44 10.74 0.88 15.34
C ARG A 44 11.99 1.22 16.13
N VAL A 45 11.92 1.17 17.47
CA VAL A 45 13.04 1.54 18.35
C VAL A 45 14.19 0.53 18.24
N VAL A 46 13.86 -0.76 18.14
CA VAL A 46 14.85 -1.84 18.02
C VAL A 46 15.53 -1.77 16.66
N LEU A 47 14.73 -1.66 15.60
CA LEU A 47 15.20 -1.48 14.24
C LEU A 47 16.09 -0.23 14.15
N ALA A 48 15.63 0.93 14.63
CA ALA A 48 16.42 2.16 14.54
C ALA A 48 17.80 2.09 15.22
N LYS A 49 17.99 1.22 16.22
CA LYS A 49 19.27 1.03 16.91
C LYS A 49 20.19 0.01 16.23
N GLN A 50 19.64 -1.01 15.59
CA GLN A 50 20.41 -2.15 15.08
C GLN A 50 20.59 -2.14 13.55
N LEU A 51 19.79 -1.33 12.83
CA LEU A 51 19.86 -1.29 11.37
C LEU A 51 21.15 -0.64 10.87
N LEU A 52 21.80 -1.32 9.93
CA LEU A 52 22.92 -0.82 9.14
C LEU A 52 22.38 -0.06 7.94
N LEU A 53 22.22 1.26 8.10
CA LEU A 53 21.58 2.11 7.09
C LEU A 53 22.24 2.06 5.72
N SER A 54 23.57 1.98 5.66
CA SER A 54 24.33 2.08 4.41
C SER A 54 23.96 0.97 3.42
N GLU A 55 23.97 -0.28 3.88
CA GLU A 55 23.65 -1.47 3.07
C GLU A 55 22.15 -1.48 2.70
N LEU A 56 21.28 -1.11 3.65
CA LEU A 56 19.85 -1.00 3.43
C LEU A 56 19.49 0.03 2.34
N LEU A 57 20.10 1.20 2.38
CA LEU A 57 19.85 2.24 1.38
C LEU A 57 20.31 1.81 -0.01
N GLU A 58 21.40 1.04 -0.11
CA GLU A 58 21.89 0.52 -1.38
C GLU A 58 20.92 -0.51 -1.99
N HIS A 59 20.48 -1.49 -1.20
CA HIS A 59 19.48 -2.48 -1.65
C HIS A 59 18.15 -1.83 -2.03
N LEU A 60 17.68 -0.85 -1.26
CA LEU A 60 16.42 -0.15 -1.54
C LEU A 60 16.52 0.77 -2.77
N LEU A 61 17.71 1.29 -3.08
CA LEU A 61 17.98 2.02 -4.33
C LEU A 61 17.96 1.07 -5.53
N GLU A 62 18.61 -0.08 -5.43
CA GLU A 62 18.66 -1.08 -6.50
C GLU A 62 17.26 -1.61 -6.87
N LYS A 63 16.36 -1.68 -5.89
CA LYS A 63 14.96 -2.10 -6.06
C LYS A 63 14.02 -0.94 -6.44
N ASP A 64 14.55 0.26 -6.72
CA ASP A 64 13.78 1.49 -7.00
C ASP A 64 12.71 1.83 -5.94
N ILE A 65 12.90 1.40 -4.70
CA ILE A 65 12.00 1.69 -3.58
C ILE A 65 12.23 3.11 -3.06
N ILE A 66 13.49 3.53 -3.05
CA ILE A 66 13.90 4.88 -2.71
C ILE A 66 14.68 5.50 -3.86
N THR A 67 14.69 6.82 -3.96
CA THR A 67 15.51 7.56 -4.92
C THR A 67 16.81 8.04 -4.26
N LEU A 68 17.79 8.41 -5.09
CA LEU A 68 19.04 9.00 -4.61
C LEU A 68 18.81 10.24 -3.74
N GLU A 69 17.91 11.13 -4.16
CA GLU A 69 17.55 12.34 -3.39
C GLU A 69 17.02 11.99 -1.98
N MET A 70 16.25 10.91 -1.85
CA MET A 70 15.74 10.47 -0.57
C MET A 70 16.83 9.88 0.31
N ARG A 71 17.76 9.12 -0.27
CA ARG A 71 18.96 8.64 0.42
C ARG A 71 19.76 9.81 0.97
N GLU A 72 20.02 10.83 0.15
CA GLU A 72 20.74 12.04 0.57
C GLU A 72 19.98 12.76 1.70
N HIS A 73 18.66 12.89 1.59
CA HIS A 73 17.84 13.50 2.64
C HIS A 73 17.91 12.73 3.96
N ILE A 74 17.90 11.40 3.90
CA ILE A 74 18.03 10.54 5.08
C ILE A 74 19.44 10.71 5.67
N GLN A 75 20.49 10.63 4.84
CA GLN A 75 21.88 10.75 5.28
C GLN A 75 22.21 12.15 5.85
N ALA A 76 21.51 13.20 5.40
CA ALA A 76 21.65 14.55 5.92
C ALA A 76 21.17 14.68 7.39
N LYS A 77 20.41 13.71 7.93
CA LYS A 77 20.02 13.71 9.35
C LYS A 77 21.23 13.41 10.22
N VAL A 78 21.33 14.11 11.35
CA VAL A 78 22.41 13.92 12.32
C VAL A 78 22.17 12.64 13.13
N GLY A 79 23.09 11.69 13.01
CA GLY A 79 23.15 10.46 13.80
C GLY A 79 22.36 9.28 13.23
N ASN A 80 22.97 8.10 13.26
CA ASN A 80 22.46 6.87 12.65
C ASN A 80 21.03 6.54 13.09
N PHE A 81 20.70 6.76 14.37
CA PHE A 81 19.35 6.53 14.88
C PHE A 81 18.31 7.40 14.17
N SER A 82 18.60 8.69 14.00
CA SER A 82 17.69 9.65 13.35
C SER A 82 17.51 9.32 11.87
N GLN A 83 18.60 8.94 11.20
CA GLN A 83 18.58 8.49 9.81
C GLN A 83 17.73 7.21 9.65
N ASN A 84 17.95 6.19 10.49
CA ASN A 84 17.17 4.95 10.48
C ASN A 84 15.68 5.21 10.74
N VAL A 85 15.36 6.10 11.66
CA VAL A 85 13.99 6.52 11.95
C VAL A 85 13.34 7.19 10.73
N GLU A 86 14.07 8.02 10.00
CA GLU A 86 13.59 8.66 8.78
C GLU A 86 13.31 7.62 7.69
N LEU A 87 14.20 6.65 7.48
CA LEU A 87 13.97 5.53 6.57
C LEU A 87 12.70 4.74 6.93
N LEU A 88 12.54 4.36 8.19
CA LEU A 88 11.36 3.62 8.66
C LEU A 88 10.05 4.40 8.51
N ASN A 89 10.10 5.74 8.58
CA ASN A 89 8.96 6.62 8.30
C ASN A 89 8.61 6.71 6.81
N LEU A 90 9.61 6.53 5.95
CA LEU A 90 9.51 6.66 4.51
C LEU A 90 8.88 5.42 3.87
N LEU A 91 9.26 4.22 4.34
CA LEU A 91 8.83 2.93 3.77
C LEU A 91 7.30 2.81 3.61
N PRO A 92 6.45 3.16 4.60
CA PRO A 92 4.99 3.07 4.45
C PRO A 92 4.42 3.87 3.27
N LYS A 93 5.12 4.94 2.85
CA LYS A 93 4.72 5.83 1.76
C LYS A 93 5.15 5.33 0.38
N ARG A 94 5.99 4.29 0.30
CA ARG A 94 6.57 3.78 -0.95
C ARG A 94 5.79 2.63 -1.58
N GLY A 95 4.71 2.20 -0.94
CA GLY A 95 3.83 1.17 -1.46
C GLY A 95 4.08 -0.20 -0.85
N PRO A 96 3.35 -1.23 -1.32
CA PRO A 96 3.37 -2.57 -0.74
C PRO A 96 4.74 -3.26 -0.86
N GLN A 97 5.41 -3.12 -2.00
CA GLN A 97 6.73 -3.74 -2.28
C GLN A 97 7.87 -3.23 -1.38
N ALA A 98 7.69 -2.08 -0.73
CA ALA A 98 8.72 -1.49 0.12
C ALA A 98 8.99 -2.32 1.38
N PHE A 99 7.99 -3.06 1.88
CA PHE A 99 8.19 -3.92 3.04
C PHE A 99 9.01 -5.15 2.68
N ASP A 100 8.67 -5.82 1.59
CA ASP A 100 9.35 -7.03 1.15
C ASP A 100 10.80 -6.72 0.78
N ALA A 101 11.04 -5.66 0.01
CA ALA A 101 12.39 -5.22 -0.33
C ALA A 101 13.20 -4.81 0.92
N PHE A 102 12.55 -4.19 1.92
CA PHE A 102 13.19 -3.91 3.20
C PHE A 102 13.58 -5.21 3.93
N CYS A 103 12.68 -6.20 3.99
CA CYS A 103 12.98 -7.49 4.61
C CYS A 103 14.08 -8.26 3.87
N GLU A 104 14.09 -8.24 2.53
CA GLU A 104 15.19 -8.80 1.73
C GLU A 104 16.53 -8.16 2.12
N ALA A 105 16.57 -6.83 2.22
CA ALA A 105 17.75 -6.07 2.63
C ALA A 105 18.18 -6.28 4.09
N LEU A 106 17.34 -6.89 4.95
CA LEU A 106 17.72 -7.30 6.30
C LEU A 106 18.36 -8.69 6.35
N HIS A 107 18.13 -9.50 5.31
CA HIS A 107 18.57 -10.89 5.22
C HIS A 107 19.78 -11.08 4.30
N SER A 108 20.11 -10.06 3.51
CA SER A 108 21.35 -9.90 2.73
C SER A 108 22.54 -9.61 3.63
#